data_AF-A0A7V5R1W1-F1
#
_entry.id   AF-A0A7V5R1W1-F1
#
_cell.length_a   1.000
_cell.length_b   1.000
_cell.length_c   1.000
_cell.angle_alpha   90.00
_cell.angle_beta   90.00
_cell.angle_gamma   90.00
#
_symmetry.space_group_name_H-M   'P 1'
#
loop_
_entity.id
_entity.type
_entity.pdbx_description
1 polymer ?
#
loop_
_entity_poly.entity_id
_entity_poly.type
_entity_poly.pdbx_seq_one_letter_code
_entity_poly.pdbx_strand_id
1 'polypeptide(L)'
;PIQTLKAMGDGIFSNGFELLPFNLNDSGITSSGDQPSGNNSVCGNSNITAPQDCHQGHDVAASDADGHAGFAFSKLDANGDELPVAAASWSCVKDNITGLIWEVKTTAMGVHNNSNVYRWGGISAHGRNHPNRQGSYFDDWNGLLSQSNTNHYCGASNWRIPTAMELFSISDLSVSLPAIDGAFFPNTPAQGWFWSALPAVDSSGRAMVVSADFGSDNFLNRNSSNFVRLVHTQQ
;
A
#
# COMPACT_ATOMS: atom_id res chain seq x y z
N PRO A 1 0.25 -0.05 20.28
CA PRO A 1 -1.16 0.42 20.21
C PRO A 1 -1.76 0.10 18.83
N ILE A 2 -2.00 -1.20 18.61
CA ILE A 2 -2.72 -1.74 17.45
C ILE A 2 -4.16 -1.93 17.93
N GLN A 3 -4.97 -0.88 17.89
CA GLN A 3 -6.38 -0.96 18.31
C GLN A 3 -7.38 -0.56 17.21
N THR A 4 -6.94 -0.06 16.06
CA THR A 4 -7.84 0.41 15.00
C THR A 4 -8.21 -0.66 13.96
N LEU A 5 -7.44 -1.74 13.82
CA LEU A 5 -7.72 -2.81 12.86
C LEU A 5 -8.96 -3.66 13.21
N LYS A 6 -9.47 -3.58 14.45
CA LYS A 6 -10.62 -4.39 14.90
C LYS A 6 -12.00 -3.78 14.60
N ALA A 7 -12.08 -2.57 14.05
CA ALA A 7 -13.35 -1.85 13.87
C ALA A 7 -13.76 -1.61 12.40
N MET A 8 -12.99 -2.09 11.42
CA MET A 8 -13.31 -1.90 9.99
C MET A 8 -14.44 -2.80 9.47
N GLY A 9 -14.86 -3.83 10.24
CA GLY A 9 -15.81 -4.84 9.77
C GLY A 9 -17.30 -4.54 10.01
N ASP A 10 -17.67 -3.96 11.15
CA ASP A 10 -19.04 -4.16 11.66
C ASP A 10 -20.11 -3.20 11.13
N GLY A 11 -19.75 -2.14 10.39
CA GLY A 11 -20.74 -1.20 9.83
C GLY A 11 -21.17 -1.48 8.39
N ILE A 12 -20.43 -2.31 7.65
CA ILE A 12 -20.66 -2.56 6.21
C ILE A 12 -20.74 -4.06 5.88
N PHE A 13 -20.23 -4.96 6.74
CA PHE A 13 -20.15 -6.39 6.43
C PHE A 13 -20.95 -7.23 7.43
N SER A 14 -22.25 -7.43 7.18
CA SER A 14 -23.03 -8.48 7.85
C SER A 14 -22.71 -9.90 7.34
N ASN A 15 -21.68 -10.05 6.50
CA ASN A 15 -21.24 -11.32 5.94
C ASN A 15 -19.76 -11.53 6.21
N GLY A 16 -19.47 -11.92 7.44
CA GLY A 16 -18.20 -12.55 7.78
C GLY A 16 -17.00 -11.60 7.80
N PHE A 17 -16.10 -11.88 8.73
CA PHE A 17 -14.70 -11.53 8.58
C PHE A 17 -14.29 -11.94 7.17
N GLU A 18 -13.92 -11.00 6.29
CA GLU A 18 -13.21 -11.38 5.08
C GLU A 18 -11.97 -12.13 5.56
N LEU A 19 -11.98 -13.46 5.42
CA LEU A 19 -10.75 -14.21 5.39
C LEU A 19 -10.00 -13.65 4.20
N LEU A 20 -9.09 -12.71 4.45
CA LEU A 20 -8.22 -12.16 3.42
C LEU A 20 -7.52 -13.36 2.77
N PRO A 21 -7.82 -13.72 1.51
CA PRO A 21 -7.08 -14.76 0.81
C PRO A 21 -5.73 -14.19 0.32
N PHE A 22 -5.19 -13.21 1.04
CA PHE A 22 -3.97 -12.48 0.70
C PHE A 22 -2.93 -12.82 1.75
N ASN A 23 -1.82 -13.41 1.28
CA ASN A 23 -0.60 -13.44 2.06
C ASN A 23 -0.20 -11.99 2.34
N LEU A 24 0.00 -11.63 3.60
CA LEU A 24 0.56 -10.32 3.93
C LEU A 24 2.06 -10.35 3.64
N ASN A 25 2.56 -9.22 3.16
CA ASN A 25 3.99 -8.99 3.06
C ASN A 25 4.60 -8.81 4.46
N ASP A 26 5.93 -8.77 4.54
CA ASP A 26 6.64 -8.50 5.78
C ASP A 26 6.50 -7.02 6.21
N SER A 27 7.04 -6.65 7.38
CA SER A 27 7.02 -5.29 7.90
C SER A 27 8.33 -4.51 7.63
N GLY A 28 9.38 -5.22 7.24
CA GLY A 28 10.75 -4.71 7.10
C GLY A 28 11.52 -4.58 8.43
N ILE A 29 10.88 -4.87 9.58
CA ILE A 29 11.50 -4.70 10.90
C ILE A 29 12.42 -5.88 11.22
N THR A 30 13.74 -5.64 11.09
CA THR A 30 14.78 -6.62 11.46
C THR A 30 15.25 -6.51 12.92
N SER A 31 14.74 -5.53 13.66
CA SER A 31 15.10 -5.24 15.05
C SER A 31 14.15 -5.89 16.06
N SER A 32 14.59 -6.02 17.31
CA SER A 32 13.77 -6.58 18.39
C SER A 32 13.78 -5.70 19.64
N GLY A 33 12.68 -5.66 20.38
CA GLY A 33 12.62 -4.99 21.69
C GLY A 33 13.29 -5.83 22.79
N ASP A 34 13.97 -5.18 23.73
CA ASP A 34 14.55 -5.83 24.92
C ASP A 34 13.87 -5.35 26.21
N GLN A 35 13.65 -6.27 27.14
CA GLN A 35 13.09 -5.97 28.46
C GLN A 35 14.24 -5.76 29.46
N PRO A 36 14.19 -4.74 30.35
CA PRO A 36 13.08 -3.83 30.65
C PRO A 36 13.01 -2.57 29.79
N SER A 37 14.00 -2.31 28.94
CA SER A 37 14.02 -1.15 28.04
C SER A 37 15.03 -1.33 26.91
N GLY A 38 14.74 -0.72 25.76
CA GLY A 38 15.65 -0.61 24.62
C GLY A 38 15.23 -1.49 23.45
N ASN A 39 15.90 -1.27 22.32
CA ASN A 39 15.77 -2.08 21.11
C ASN A 39 17.15 -2.64 20.77
N ASN A 40 17.21 -3.90 20.39
CA ASN A 40 18.38 -4.52 19.79
C ASN A 40 18.37 -4.26 18.29
N SER A 41 19.54 -3.93 17.75
CA SER A 41 19.75 -3.74 16.31
C SER A 41 19.68 -5.04 15.51
N VAL A 42 19.53 -6.19 16.17
CA VAL A 42 19.45 -7.52 15.54
C VAL A 42 18.34 -8.34 16.17
N CYS A 43 17.90 -9.34 15.44
CA CYS A 43 16.87 -10.26 15.87
C CYS A 43 17.36 -11.37 16.81
N GLY A 44 17.87 -10.97 17.97
CA GLY A 44 18.28 -11.95 18.97
C GLY A 44 19.34 -11.43 19.94
N ASN A 45 19.09 -11.67 21.22
CA ASN A 45 20.08 -11.68 22.29
C ASN A 45 19.61 -12.69 23.36
N SER A 46 20.40 -12.90 24.42
CA SER A 46 20.06 -13.85 25.50
C SER A 46 18.83 -13.47 26.32
N ASN A 47 18.29 -12.26 26.16
CA ASN A 47 17.20 -11.70 26.96
C ASN A 47 15.84 -11.79 26.27
N ILE A 48 15.81 -12.07 24.96
CA ILE A 48 14.56 -12.25 24.21
C ILE A 48 14.04 -13.66 24.44
N THR A 49 13.00 -13.78 25.25
CA THR A 49 12.41 -15.07 25.64
C THR A 49 11.20 -15.48 24.80
N ALA A 50 10.73 -14.61 23.90
CA ALA A 50 9.59 -14.86 23.02
C ALA A 50 9.89 -14.36 21.59
N PRO A 51 9.46 -15.09 20.54
CA PRO A 51 9.62 -14.63 19.17
C PRO A 51 8.94 -13.28 18.94
N GLN A 52 9.64 -12.41 18.23
CA GLN A 52 9.15 -11.12 17.72
C GLN A 52 9.11 -11.19 16.19
N ASP A 53 8.70 -10.10 15.54
CA ASP A 53 8.52 -10.00 14.08
C ASP A 53 9.70 -10.59 13.29
N CYS A 54 10.89 -10.03 13.53
CA CYS A 54 12.15 -10.46 12.95
C CYS A 54 12.54 -11.93 13.16
N HIS A 55 11.89 -12.66 14.09
CA HIS A 55 12.19 -14.07 14.41
C HIS A 55 11.30 -15.03 13.60
N GLN A 56 10.30 -14.51 12.88
CA GLN A 56 9.26 -15.27 12.21
C GLN A 56 9.04 -14.67 10.81
N GLY A 57 8.10 -15.23 10.03
CA GLY A 57 7.79 -14.67 8.71
C GLY A 57 8.93 -14.85 7.71
N HIS A 58 9.05 -13.89 6.79
CA HIS A 58 10.03 -13.93 5.72
C HIS A 58 11.41 -13.45 6.18
N ASP A 59 11.51 -12.77 7.32
CA ASP A 59 12.77 -12.35 7.96
C ASP A 59 13.78 -13.49 8.21
N VAL A 60 13.30 -14.73 8.41
CA VAL A 60 14.17 -15.90 8.70
C VAL A 60 15.01 -16.33 7.49
N ALA A 61 14.58 -15.97 6.27
CA ALA A 61 15.25 -16.31 5.01
C ALA A 61 15.43 -15.09 4.08
N ALA A 62 15.15 -13.89 4.58
CA ALA A 62 15.15 -12.67 3.78
C ALA A 62 16.54 -12.37 3.20
N SER A 63 16.56 -12.09 1.90
CA SER A 63 17.70 -11.44 1.25
C SER A 63 17.23 -10.10 0.73
N ASP A 64 18.02 -9.04 0.90
CA ASP A 64 17.69 -7.71 0.37
C ASP A 64 17.84 -7.60 -1.17
N ALA A 65 17.91 -8.73 -1.87
CA ALA A 65 18.19 -8.76 -3.30
C ALA A 65 17.00 -8.29 -4.14
N ASP A 66 15.79 -8.72 -3.79
CA ASP A 66 14.55 -8.43 -4.49
C ASP A 66 13.55 -7.63 -3.63
N GLY A 67 13.96 -7.15 -2.47
CA GLY A 67 13.17 -6.29 -1.59
C GLY A 67 13.78 -6.30 -0.19
N HIS A 68 13.70 -5.17 0.52
CA HIS A 68 14.27 -5.06 1.86
C HIS A 68 13.61 -6.04 2.85
N ALA A 69 14.38 -6.71 3.71
CA ALA A 69 13.91 -7.35 4.95
C ALA A 69 12.56 -8.10 4.84
N GLY A 70 12.49 -9.09 3.94
CA GLY A 70 11.35 -9.99 3.79
C GLY A 70 10.38 -9.58 2.68
N PHE A 71 10.46 -8.35 2.17
CA PHE A 71 9.78 -7.95 0.94
C PHE A 71 10.36 -8.68 -0.27
N ALA A 72 9.49 -9.06 -1.22
CA ALA A 72 9.90 -9.70 -2.47
C ALA A 72 9.19 -9.07 -3.67
N PHE A 73 9.94 -8.36 -4.51
CA PHE A 73 9.46 -7.53 -5.61
C PHE A 73 10.17 -7.82 -6.93
N SER A 74 9.39 -7.79 -8.02
CA SER A 74 9.91 -7.82 -9.39
C SER A 74 9.59 -6.51 -10.11
N LYS A 75 10.58 -5.94 -10.81
CA LYS A 75 10.40 -4.79 -11.69
C LYS A 75 9.72 -5.23 -12.99
N LEU A 76 8.73 -4.48 -13.46
CA LEU A 76 8.02 -4.75 -14.72
C LEU A 76 8.16 -3.61 -15.72
N ASP A 77 8.26 -3.94 -17.00
CA ASP A 77 8.26 -2.94 -18.08
C ASP A 77 6.86 -2.36 -18.37
N ALA A 78 6.74 -1.55 -19.43
CA ALA A 78 5.46 -0.93 -19.81
C ALA A 78 4.39 -1.92 -20.33
N ASN A 79 4.78 -3.14 -20.69
CA ASN A 79 3.87 -4.22 -21.11
C ASN A 79 3.54 -5.17 -19.95
N GLY A 80 4.16 -4.99 -18.78
CA GLY A 80 3.98 -5.86 -17.62
C GLY A 80 4.92 -7.07 -17.60
N ASP A 81 5.96 -7.07 -18.44
CA ASP A 81 6.95 -8.15 -18.50
C ASP A 81 8.05 -7.94 -17.44
N GLU A 82 8.49 -9.03 -16.80
CA GLU A 82 9.53 -8.98 -15.76
C GLU A 82 10.88 -8.52 -16.31
N LEU A 83 11.52 -7.62 -15.57
CA LEU A 83 12.83 -7.06 -15.86
C LEU A 83 13.89 -7.62 -14.91
N PRO A 84 15.17 -7.63 -15.31
CA PRO A 84 16.26 -7.92 -14.40
C PRO A 84 16.24 -6.98 -13.18
N VAL A 85 16.62 -7.47 -12.00
CA VAL A 85 16.69 -6.67 -10.76
C VAL A 85 17.51 -5.38 -10.92
N ALA A 86 18.58 -5.45 -11.73
CA ALA A 86 19.48 -4.34 -12.03
C ALA A 86 18.93 -3.33 -13.07
N ALA A 87 17.70 -3.50 -13.56
CA ALA A 87 17.08 -2.57 -14.50
C ALA A 87 17.04 -1.15 -13.92
N ALA A 88 17.48 -0.18 -14.74
CA ALA A 88 17.56 1.23 -14.36
C ALA A 88 16.20 1.96 -14.44
N SER A 89 15.22 1.40 -15.15
CA SER A 89 13.89 1.96 -15.32
C SER A 89 12.85 0.85 -15.48
N TRP A 90 11.68 1.05 -14.88
CA TRP A 90 10.54 0.14 -14.92
C TRP A 90 9.26 0.95 -14.76
N SER A 91 8.13 0.39 -15.17
CA SER A 91 6.82 1.06 -15.14
C SER A 91 5.97 0.60 -13.96
N CYS A 92 6.13 -0.65 -13.53
CA CYS A 92 5.36 -1.24 -12.45
C CYS A 92 6.21 -2.15 -11.58
N VAL A 93 5.71 -2.46 -10.38
CA VAL A 93 6.33 -3.40 -9.45
C VAL A 93 5.33 -4.50 -9.15
N LYS A 94 5.73 -5.76 -9.34
CA LYS A 94 5.01 -6.92 -8.87
C LYS A 94 5.48 -7.27 -7.46
N ASP A 95 4.55 -7.41 -6.55
CA ASP A 95 4.76 -8.06 -5.26
C ASP A 95 4.60 -9.57 -5.44
N ASN A 96 5.70 -10.29 -5.23
CA ASN A 96 5.77 -11.73 -5.46
C ASN A 96 5.06 -12.55 -4.36
N ILE A 97 4.75 -11.93 -3.21
CA ILE A 97 4.05 -12.57 -2.09
C ILE A 97 2.53 -12.43 -2.27
N THR A 98 2.06 -11.22 -2.56
CA THR A 98 0.61 -10.96 -2.74
C THR A 98 0.12 -11.23 -4.15
N GLY A 99 1.01 -11.24 -5.15
CA GLY A 99 0.67 -11.28 -6.57
C GLY A 99 0.10 -9.97 -7.13
N LEU A 100 0.08 -8.90 -6.31
CA LEU A 100 -0.38 -7.58 -6.72
C LEU A 100 0.68 -6.89 -7.57
N ILE A 101 0.22 -6.09 -8.53
CA ILE A 101 1.08 -5.24 -9.34
C ILE A 101 0.70 -3.78 -9.10
N TRP A 102 1.74 -2.99 -8.84
CA TRP A 102 1.65 -1.63 -8.36
C TRP A 102 2.18 -0.65 -9.38
N GLU A 103 1.49 0.48 -9.49
CA GLU A 103 1.94 1.63 -10.26
C GLU A 103 3.25 2.18 -9.67
N VAL A 104 4.22 2.50 -10.52
CA VAL A 104 5.38 3.32 -10.14
C VAL A 104 5.12 4.77 -10.51
N LYS A 105 5.31 5.68 -9.55
CA LYS A 105 5.11 7.10 -9.76
C LYS A 105 6.22 7.71 -10.61
N THR A 106 5.87 8.74 -11.37
CA THR A 106 6.81 9.44 -12.25
C THR A 106 6.95 10.91 -11.84
N THR A 107 8.04 11.56 -12.26
CA THR A 107 8.21 13.01 -12.18
C THR A 107 7.81 13.72 -13.49
N ALA A 108 7.57 12.95 -14.55
CA ALA A 108 7.10 13.47 -15.82
C ALA A 108 5.66 13.99 -15.70
N MET A 109 5.31 15.01 -16.50
CA MET A 109 3.93 15.48 -16.59
C MET A 109 3.02 14.34 -17.08
N GLY A 110 1.84 14.20 -16.47
CA GLY A 110 0.87 13.17 -16.83
C GLY A 110 0.05 12.70 -15.63
N VAL A 111 -0.85 11.73 -15.85
CA VAL A 111 -1.72 11.20 -14.79
C VAL A 111 -0.95 10.46 -13.69
N HIS A 112 0.19 9.87 -14.01
CA HIS A 112 1.05 9.11 -13.10
C HIS A 112 2.07 9.98 -12.33
N ASN A 113 2.00 11.31 -12.46
CA ASN A 113 2.90 12.23 -11.77
C ASN A 113 2.74 12.12 -10.24
N ASN A 114 3.86 12.10 -9.53
CA ASN A 114 3.91 11.93 -8.08
C ASN A 114 3.33 13.11 -7.28
N SER A 115 3.16 14.28 -7.90
CA SER A 115 2.60 15.49 -7.28
C SER A 115 1.09 15.60 -7.46
N ASN A 116 0.47 14.68 -8.20
CA ASN A 116 -0.97 14.68 -8.41
C ASN A 116 -1.71 14.28 -7.12
N VAL A 117 -2.69 15.11 -6.74
CA VAL A 117 -3.52 14.89 -5.55
C VAL A 117 -5.00 14.95 -5.93
N TYR A 118 -5.81 14.19 -5.19
CA TYR A 118 -7.22 13.94 -5.54
C TYR A 118 -8.09 14.01 -4.30
N ARG A 119 -9.33 14.49 -4.44
CA ARG A 119 -10.38 14.27 -3.43
C ARG A 119 -10.93 12.86 -3.53
N TRP A 120 -11.47 12.36 -2.44
CA TRP A 120 -11.86 10.97 -2.32
C TRP A 120 -13.22 10.66 -2.96
N GLY A 121 -13.31 9.50 -3.62
CA GLY A 121 -14.58 8.86 -3.96
C GLY A 121 -14.80 8.59 -5.43
N GLY A 122 -13.78 8.62 -6.27
CA GLY A 122 -13.91 8.31 -7.69
C GLY A 122 -14.19 6.82 -7.95
N ILE A 123 -14.04 6.39 -9.20
CA ILE A 123 -14.20 5.00 -9.64
C ILE A 123 -13.34 4.09 -8.75
N SER A 124 -13.84 2.88 -8.48
CA SER A 124 -13.30 1.88 -7.55
C SER A 124 -13.31 2.23 -6.05
N ALA A 125 -13.76 3.42 -5.63
CA ALA A 125 -14.07 3.68 -4.22
C ALA A 125 -15.16 2.73 -3.71
N HIS A 126 -14.93 2.09 -2.57
CA HIS A 126 -15.92 1.20 -1.96
C HIS A 126 -17.16 1.99 -1.51
N GLY A 127 -18.34 1.39 -1.70
CA GLY A 127 -19.62 2.03 -1.41
C GLY A 127 -20.11 3.03 -2.47
N ARG A 128 -19.31 3.39 -3.47
CA ARG A 128 -19.68 4.37 -4.51
C ARG A 128 -20.97 4.02 -5.27
N ASN A 129 -21.13 2.74 -5.61
CA ASN A 129 -22.28 2.24 -6.38
C ASN A 129 -23.41 1.69 -5.50
N HIS A 130 -23.32 1.86 -4.18
CA HIS A 130 -24.35 1.40 -3.26
C HIS A 130 -25.60 2.30 -3.38
N PRO A 131 -26.83 1.74 -3.43
CA PRO A 131 -28.06 2.52 -3.59
C PRO A 131 -28.27 3.54 -2.47
N ASN A 132 -27.81 3.22 -1.26
CA ASN A 132 -27.90 4.09 -0.07
C ASN A 132 -26.53 4.69 0.31
N ARG A 133 -25.68 5.02 -0.67
CA ARG A 133 -24.36 5.62 -0.38
C ARG A 133 -24.51 6.91 0.42
N GLN A 134 -23.67 7.08 1.43
CA GLN A 134 -23.66 8.27 2.28
C GLN A 134 -22.44 9.15 2.01
N GLY A 135 -22.67 10.46 2.13
CA GLY A 135 -21.65 11.48 1.94
C GLY A 135 -21.28 11.74 0.48
N SER A 136 -20.34 12.66 0.26
CA SER A 136 -19.87 13.03 -1.07
C SER A 136 -18.85 12.01 -1.60
N TYR A 137 -18.88 11.81 -2.92
CA TYR A 137 -17.92 11.04 -3.69
C TYR A 137 -17.44 11.95 -4.83
N PHE A 138 -16.14 12.25 -4.87
CA PHE A 138 -15.55 13.16 -5.86
C PHE A 138 -14.89 12.37 -6.99
N ASP A 139 -15.09 12.81 -8.23
CA ASP A 139 -14.63 12.12 -9.44
C ASP A 139 -13.19 12.45 -9.84
N ASP A 140 -12.43 13.11 -8.96
CA ASP A 140 -11.13 13.71 -9.26
C ASP A 140 -10.12 12.71 -9.85
N TRP A 141 -10.04 11.48 -9.32
CA TRP A 141 -9.11 10.46 -9.82
C TRP A 141 -9.67 9.61 -10.98
N ASN A 142 -10.89 9.86 -11.46
CA ASN A 142 -11.48 9.04 -12.54
C ASN A 142 -10.65 9.13 -13.81
N GLY A 143 -10.05 10.30 -14.09
CA GLY A 143 -9.17 10.49 -15.23
C GLY A 143 -7.91 9.61 -15.17
N LEU A 144 -7.34 9.43 -13.97
CA LEU A 144 -6.20 8.54 -13.76
C LEU A 144 -6.57 7.10 -14.10
N LEU A 145 -7.61 6.55 -13.46
CA LEU A 145 -8.05 5.17 -13.70
C LEU A 145 -8.48 4.92 -15.14
N SER A 146 -9.26 5.83 -15.73
CA SER A 146 -9.76 5.68 -17.10
C SER A 146 -8.61 5.66 -18.10
N GLN A 147 -7.60 6.51 -17.93
CA GLN A 147 -6.43 6.54 -18.82
C GLN A 147 -5.54 5.31 -18.64
N SER A 148 -5.23 4.92 -17.40
CA SER A 148 -4.41 3.73 -17.13
C SER A 148 -5.05 2.46 -17.70
N ASN A 149 -6.38 2.33 -17.58
CA ASN A 149 -7.10 1.16 -18.10
C ASN A 149 -7.27 1.17 -19.62
N THR A 150 -7.51 2.33 -20.22
CA THR A 150 -7.65 2.45 -21.68
C THR A 150 -6.32 2.23 -22.40
N ASN A 151 -5.22 2.70 -21.80
CA ASN A 151 -3.88 2.61 -22.39
C ASN A 151 -3.18 1.28 -22.09
N HIS A 152 -3.83 0.35 -21.39
CA HIS A 152 -3.23 -0.90 -20.95
C HIS A 152 -1.90 -0.67 -20.21
N TYR A 153 -1.87 0.26 -19.26
CA TYR A 153 -0.65 0.59 -18.53
C TYR A 153 -0.09 -0.65 -17.83
N CYS A 154 1.19 -0.98 -18.05
CA CYS A 154 1.82 -2.25 -17.65
C CYS A 154 1.04 -3.50 -18.10
N GLY A 155 0.50 -3.45 -19.32
CA GLY A 155 -0.26 -4.55 -19.93
C GLY A 155 -1.66 -4.77 -19.36
N ALA A 156 -2.11 -3.93 -18.42
CA ALA A 156 -3.32 -4.17 -17.64
C ALA A 156 -4.43 -3.13 -17.87
N SER A 157 -5.68 -3.60 -17.86
CA SER A 157 -6.89 -2.76 -18.01
C SER A 157 -7.83 -2.82 -16.81
N ASN A 158 -7.37 -3.39 -15.69
CA ASN A 158 -8.12 -3.60 -14.45
C ASN A 158 -7.51 -2.86 -13.24
N TRP A 159 -6.80 -1.76 -13.48
CA TRP A 159 -6.31 -0.88 -12.42
C TRP A 159 -7.44 -0.33 -11.56
N ARG A 160 -7.17 -0.25 -10.26
CA ARG A 160 -8.06 0.27 -9.23
C ARG A 160 -7.29 1.00 -8.13
N ILE A 161 -8.03 1.70 -7.27
CA ILE A 161 -7.51 2.20 -6.00
C ILE A 161 -7.30 0.99 -5.05
N PRO A 162 -6.17 0.91 -4.34
CA PRO A 162 -5.88 -0.14 -3.37
C PRO A 162 -6.75 0.02 -2.11
N THR A 163 -6.97 -1.07 -1.40
CA THR A 163 -7.45 -1.04 -0.01
C THR A 163 -6.34 -0.54 0.92
N ALA A 164 -6.68 -0.20 2.16
CA ALA A 164 -5.65 0.20 3.12
C ALA A 164 -4.70 -0.95 3.47
N MET A 165 -5.21 -2.19 3.53
CA MET A 165 -4.39 -3.37 3.77
C MET A 165 -3.36 -3.62 2.66
N GLU A 166 -3.73 -3.37 1.40
CA GLU A 166 -2.79 -3.47 0.29
C GLU A 166 -1.74 -2.35 0.35
N LEU A 167 -2.11 -1.13 0.73
CA LEU A 167 -1.12 -0.07 0.95
C LEU A 167 -0.14 -0.41 2.08
N PHE A 168 -0.63 -1.03 3.15
CA PHE A 168 0.22 -1.52 4.23
C PHE A 168 1.13 -2.66 3.78
N SER A 169 0.70 -3.52 2.86
CA SER A 169 1.51 -4.65 2.38
C SER A 169 2.72 -4.23 1.54
N ILE A 170 2.89 -2.94 1.24
CA ILE A 170 4.10 -2.39 0.60
C ILE A 170 4.77 -1.33 1.49
N SER A 171 4.32 -1.15 2.73
CA SER A 171 4.89 -0.18 3.65
C SER A 171 6.04 -0.81 4.41
N ASP A 172 7.26 -0.30 4.21
CA ASP A 172 8.42 -0.71 4.98
C ASP A 172 8.51 0.17 6.24
N LEU A 173 8.21 -0.42 7.40
CA LEU A 173 8.12 0.29 8.67
C LEU A 173 9.48 0.52 9.33
N SER A 174 10.55 -0.05 8.77
CA SER A 174 11.92 0.16 9.25
C SER A 174 12.54 1.46 8.71
N VAL A 175 11.97 1.97 7.60
CA VAL A 175 12.38 3.22 6.97
C VAL A 175 11.29 4.27 7.13
N SER A 176 11.66 5.53 6.97
CA SER A 176 10.72 6.64 7.02
C SER A 176 11.12 7.69 5.99
N LEU A 177 10.12 8.47 5.54
CA LEU A 177 10.30 9.57 4.60
C LEU A 177 10.90 9.17 3.22
N PRO A 178 10.27 8.25 2.47
CA PRO A 178 9.00 7.57 2.74
C PRO A 178 9.18 6.15 3.34
N ALA A 179 8.16 5.65 4.03
CA ALA A 179 8.06 4.30 4.58
C ALA A 179 7.72 3.25 3.49
N ILE A 180 8.60 3.12 2.49
CA ILE A 180 8.50 2.17 1.38
C ILE A 180 9.88 1.94 0.77
N ASP A 181 10.11 0.76 0.18
CA ASP A 181 11.36 0.47 -0.53
C ASP A 181 11.52 1.37 -1.77
N GLY A 182 12.36 2.41 -1.64
CA GLY A 182 12.63 3.38 -2.69
C GLY A 182 13.39 2.81 -3.90
N ALA A 183 14.03 1.64 -3.78
CA ALA A 183 14.70 0.98 -4.90
C ALA A 183 13.71 0.33 -5.87
N PHE A 184 12.47 0.04 -5.41
CA PHE A 184 11.37 -0.47 -6.23
C PHE A 184 10.28 0.58 -6.48
N PHE A 185 10.02 1.47 -5.52
CA PHE A 185 8.99 2.50 -5.61
C PHE A 185 9.59 3.92 -5.64
N PRO A 186 10.34 4.27 -6.70
CA PRO A 186 10.94 5.60 -6.82
C PRO A 186 9.85 6.66 -6.95
N ASN A 187 10.23 7.90 -6.69
CA ASN A 187 9.37 9.09 -6.77
C ASN A 187 8.14 9.04 -5.84
N THR A 188 8.09 8.13 -4.88
CA THR A 188 7.09 8.19 -3.80
C THR A 188 7.27 9.51 -3.04
N PRO A 189 6.21 10.31 -2.84
CA PRO A 189 6.29 11.51 -2.02
C PRO A 189 6.81 11.16 -0.64
N ALA A 190 7.85 11.88 -0.18
CA ALA A 190 8.45 11.63 1.13
C ALA A 190 7.46 11.89 2.28
N GLN A 191 6.45 12.74 2.06
CA GLN A 191 5.45 13.10 3.05
C GLN A 191 4.04 13.13 2.50
N GLY A 192 3.08 12.88 3.40
CA GLY A 192 1.65 13.01 3.13
C GLY A 192 0.90 11.70 3.19
N TRP A 193 -0.25 11.66 2.54
CA TRP A 193 -1.22 10.58 2.68
C TRP A 193 -1.59 9.99 1.33
N PHE A 194 -1.70 8.66 1.27
CA PHE A 194 -2.32 7.94 0.18
C PHE A 194 -3.75 7.58 0.53
N TRP A 195 -4.69 7.94 -0.33
CA TRP A 195 -6.06 7.43 -0.24
C TRP A 195 -6.10 5.92 -0.47
N SER A 196 -6.82 5.23 0.39
CA SER A 196 -7.33 3.90 0.09
C SER A 196 -8.73 3.96 -0.54
N ALA A 197 -9.21 2.84 -1.05
CA ALA A 197 -10.58 2.68 -1.53
C ALA A 197 -11.63 2.65 -0.40
N LEU A 198 -11.21 2.61 0.87
CA LEU A 198 -12.10 2.39 2.02
C LEU A 198 -12.68 3.71 2.57
N PRO A 199 -14.02 3.83 2.68
CA PRO A 199 -14.64 4.91 3.44
C PRO A 199 -14.42 4.73 4.96
N ALA A 200 -14.58 5.82 5.73
CA ALA A 200 -14.70 5.70 7.18
C ALA A 200 -16.05 5.06 7.55
N VAL A 201 -16.02 4.08 8.46
CA VAL A 201 -17.24 3.37 8.91
C VAL A 201 -18.12 4.26 9.79
N ASP A 202 -17.50 5.10 10.62
CA ASP A 202 -18.17 5.94 11.62
C ASP A 202 -18.56 7.34 11.08
N SER A 203 -18.26 7.65 9.82
CA SER A 203 -18.37 9.01 9.28
C SER A 203 -18.51 9.04 7.77
N SER A 204 -19.68 9.47 7.30
CA SER A 204 -19.98 9.64 5.87
C SER A 204 -19.13 10.71 5.16
N GLY A 205 -18.49 11.62 5.90
CA GLY A 205 -17.62 12.67 5.34
C GLY A 205 -16.14 12.31 5.24
N ARG A 206 -15.72 11.13 5.72
CA ARG A 206 -14.30 10.74 5.85
C ARG A 206 -13.98 9.45 5.09
N ALA A 207 -12.71 9.24 4.80
CA ALA A 207 -12.17 8.04 4.19
C ALA A 207 -10.80 7.69 4.75
N MET A 208 -10.39 6.44 4.63
CA MET A 208 -9.16 5.93 5.20
C MET A 208 -7.95 6.25 4.31
N VAL A 209 -6.88 6.71 4.94
CA VAL A 209 -5.58 6.98 4.32
C VAL A 209 -4.48 6.17 4.98
N VAL A 210 -3.38 5.96 4.26
CA VAL A 210 -2.11 5.44 4.78
C VAL A 210 -1.03 6.50 4.56
N SER A 211 -0.22 6.74 5.59
CA SER A 211 0.87 7.73 5.57
C SER A 211 2.02 7.25 4.69
N ALA A 212 2.51 8.14 3.82
CA ALA A 212 3.74 7.92 3.08
C ALA A 212 4.99 8.01 3.99
N ASP A 213 4.90 8.76 5.09
CA ASP A 213 6.02 9.05 5.99
C ASP A 213 6.42 7.84 6.84
N PHE A 214 5.42 7.18 7.44
CA PHE A 214 5.60 6.17 8.50
C PHE A 214 4.73 4.91 8.32
N GLY A 215 3.96 4.79 7.24
CA GLY A 215 3.10 3.62 7.01
C GLY A 215 1.95 3.46 8.02
N SER A 216 1.54 4.54 8.71
CA SER A 216 0.40 4.54 9.65
C SER A 216 -0.91 4.96 9.00
N ASP A 217 -2.07 4.49 9.48
CA ASP A 217 -3.38 4.95 8.99
C ASP A 217 -3.96 6.18 9.71
N ASN A 218 -4.92 6.82 9.03
CA ASN A 218 -5.82 7.80 9.61
C ASN A 218 -7.14 7.89 8.80
N PHE A 219 -8.10 8.68 9.26
CA PHE A 219 -9.29 9.05 8.50
C PHE A 219 -9.32 10.56 8.21
N LEU A 220 -9.28 10.92 6.94
CA LEU A 220 -9.31 12.32 6.49
C LEU A 220 -10.63 12.67 5.80
N ASN A 221 -10.93 13.97 5.73
CA ASN A 221 -12.13 14.46 5.05
C ASN A 221 -12.05 14.15 3.55
N ARG A 222 -13.13 13.63 2.97
CA ARG A 222 -13.18 13.26 1.55
C ARG A 222 -12.96 14.45 0.61
N ASN A 223 -13.15 15.68 1.07
CA ASN A 223 -12.89 16.90 0.30
C ASN A 223 -11.44 17.39 0.37
N SER A 224 -10.58 16.76 1.17
CA SER A 224 -9.14 17.00 1.18
C SER A 224 -8.47 16.36 -0.04
N SER A 225 -7.40 16.96 -0.54
CA SER A 225 -6.63 16.42 -1.65
C SER A 225 -5.43 15.64 -1.12
N ASN A 226 -5.34 14.35 -1.44
CA ASN A 226 -4.23 13.48 -1.05
C ASN A 226 -3.77 12.62 -2.23
N PHE A 227 -2.63 11.94 -2.10
CA PHE A 227 -2.06 11.11 -3.14
C PHE A 227 -2.87 9.82 -3.36
N VAL A 228 -2.65 9.19 -4.50
CA VAL A 228 -3.21 7.89 -4.86
C VAL A 228 -2.10 7.09 -5.53
N ARG A 229 -2.00 5.78 -5.27
CA ARG A 229 -1.22 4.83 -6.08
C ARG A 229 -2.17 3.76 -6.57
N LEU A 230 -2.05 3.35 -7.83
CA LEU A 230 -2.90 2.30 -8.38
C LEU A 230 -2.34 0.91 -8.09
N VAL A 231 -3.24 -0.07 -8.05
CA VAL A 231 -2.92 -1.50 -7.97
C VAL A 231 -3.80 -2.28 -8.96
N HIS A 232 -3.30 -3.41 -9.45
CA HIS A 232 -4.09 -4.43 -10.15
C HIS A 232 -3.59 -5.84 -9.82
N THR A 233 -4.31 -6.85 -10.30
CA THR A 233 -3.90 -8.26 -10.27
C THR A 233 -3.66 -8.74 -11.70
N GLN A 234 -2.70 -9.65 -11.92
CA GLN A 234 -2.61 -10.40 -13.18
C GLN A 234 -3.85 -11.29 -13.33
N GLN A 235 -4.42 -11.33 -14.53
CA GLN A 235 -5.52 -12.22 -14.90
C GLN A 235 -5.00 -13.56 -15.41
#